data_AF-A0A7K0BMP8-F1
#
_entry.id   AF-A0A7K0BMP8-F1
#
_cell.length_a   1.000
_cell.length_b   1.000
_cell.length_c   1.000
_cell.angle_alpha   90.00
_cell.angle_beta   90.00
_cell.angle_gamma   90.00
#
_symmetry.space_group_name_H-M   'P 1'
#
loop_
_entity.id
_entity.type
_entity.pdbx_description
1 polymer ?
#
loop_
_entity_poly.entity_id
_entity_poly.type
_entity_poly.pdbx_seq_one_letter_code
_entity_poly.pdbx_strand_id
1 'polypeptide(L)'
;MTAQMRTGPAARDAEFRGIDPPALNALIKQVTEANAAIRSWLGAHRPPPGVAATGYRQADQVAQWASEQLGMLSRRYSFAVTHPDPGGGVTPPPAVPPPSSGAPKTGGGTGGGAPHRTPAPRPPKRAAAPPHRRGAGDDLGNFPTRQAAAKAARADALAVAAAVQDHKPVPGEVWKHLKANADDPDYTEKLYERLGPAGAAGLLKAAHGDQARLKVIEESLGTASHHLAMDAKWLRAFLAEADRAGVRPVAVQVLTGADMSARTRQAVAGLRLKAAAPSGREEG
;
A
#
# COMPACT_ATOMS: atom_id res chain seq x y z
N MET A 1 7.19 -25.81 16.09
CA MET A 1 6.42 -25.23 14.96
C MET A 1 7.16 -25.56 13.68
N THR A 2 6.46 -26.17 12.73
CA THR A 2 6.92 -27.19 11.79
C THR A 2 7.46 -26.65 10.46
N ALA A 3 8.36 -27.43 9.85
CA ALA A 3 9.24 -27.12 8.74
C ALA A 3 8.58 -26.89 7.36
N GLN A 4 7.26 -26.66 7.29
CA GLN A 4 6.53 -26.54 6.02
C GLN A 4 6.69 -25.17 5.30
N MET A 5 7.23 -24.14 5.97
CA MET A 5 7.52 -22.84 5.31
C MET A 5 8.80 -22.83 4.45
N ARG A 6 9.59 -23.92 4.44
CA ARG A 6 10.88 -23.97 3.74
C ARG A 6 10.79 -24.41 2.27
N THR A 7 9.67 -24.95 1.79
CA THR A 7 9.60 -25.57 0.45
C THR A 7 8.33 -25.24 -0.37
N GLY A 8 7.51 -24.28 0.07
CA GLY A 8 6.32 -23.84 -0.68
C GLY A 8 6.64 -22.85 -1.83
N PRO A 9 5.67 -22.54 -2.72
CA PRO A 9 5.83 -21.56 -3.81
C PRO A 9 6.40 -20.21 -3.34
N ALA A 10 5.98 -19.78 -2.16
CA ALA A 10 6.46 -18.59 -1.43
C ALA A 10 7.97 -18.58 -1.11
N ALA A 11 8.68 -19.71 -1.21
CA ALA A 11 10.12 -19.79 -0.95
C ALA A 11 10.97 -19.46 -2.19
N ARG A 12 10.38 -19.39 -3.38
CA ARG A 12 11.08 -19.19 -4.66
C ARG A 12 10.86 -17.82 -5.30
N ASP A 13 9.93 -17.03 -4.77
CA ASP A 13 9.59 -15.73 -5.32
C ASP A 13 10.20 -14.62 -4.45
N ALA A 14 11.09 -13.83 -5.04
CA ALA A 14 11.75 -12.71 -4.38
C ALA A 14 10.79 -11.54 -4.10
N GLU A 15 9.68 -11.49 -4.84
CA GLU A 15 8.62 -10.49 -4.71
C GLU A 15 7.51 -10.93 -3.75
N PHE A 16 7.55 -12.15 -3.22
CA PHE A 16 6.53 -12.64 -2.29
C PHE A 16 6.58 -11.86 -0.97
N ARG A 17 5.56 -11.03 -0.75
CA ARG A 17 5.44 -10.15 0.42
C ARG A 17 4.71 -10.82 1.57
N GLY A 18 3.87 -11.81 1.28
CA GLY A 18 3.14 -12.59 2.29
C GLY A 18 2.12 -11.76 3.06
N ILE A 19 1.62 -10.68 2.45
CA ILE A 19 0.57 -9.84 3.02
C ILE A 19 -0.77 -10.26 2.43
N ASP A 20 -1.68 -10.75 3.27
CA ASP A 20 -3.09 -10.96 2.92
C ASP A 20 -3.86 -9.64 3.12
N PRO A 21 -4.29 -8.94 2.03
CA PRO A 21 -4.95 -7.64 2.17
C PRO A 21 -6.28 -7.71 2.94
N PRO A 22 -7.19 -8.68 2.72
CA PRO A 22 -8.34 -8.90 3.58
C PRO A 22 -8.01 -9.03 5.08
N ALA A 23 -7.01 -9.85 5.45
CA ALA A 23 -6.62 -10.03 6.85
C ALA A 23 -6.04 -8.74 7.44
N LEU A 24 -5.21 -8.02 6.69
CA LEU A 24 -4.64 -6.75 7.13
C LEU A 24 -5.72 -5.66 7.29
N ASN A 25 -6.71 -5.61 6.40
CA ASN A 25 -7.86 -4.71 6.54
C ASN A 25 -8.67 -5.01 7.82
N ALA A 26 -8.89 -6.29 8.14
CA ALA A 26 -9.56 -6.68 9.38
C ALA A 26 -8.76 -6.23 10.61
N LEU A 27 -7.44 -6.41 10.61
CA LEU A 27 -6.57 -5.93 11.68
C LEU A 27 -6.64 -4.41 11.85
N ILE A 28 -6.56 -3.65 10.75
CA ILE A 28 -6.66 -2.18 10.77
C ILE A 28 -7.98 -1.74 11.39
N LYS A 29 -9.10 -2.38 11.04
CA LYS A 29 -10.42 -2.11 11.64
C LYS A 29 -10.42 -2.37 13.14
N GLN A 30 -9.95 -3.55 13.57
CA GLN A 30 -9.89 -3.91 14.99
C GLN A 30 -9.05 -2.94 15.82
N VAL A 31 -7.88 -2.54 15.32
CA VAL A 31 -7.02 -1.56 16.01
C VAL A 31 -7.67 -0.18 16.05
N THR A 32 -8.38 0.22 14.98
CA THR A 32 -9.12 1.50 14.94
C THR A 32 -10.25 1.52 15.96
N GLU A 33 -11.05 0.45 16.01
CA GLU A 33 -12.16 0.29 16.97
C GLU A 33 -11.64 0.25 18.42
N ALA A 34 -10.55 -0.48 18.68
CA ALA A 34 -9.93 -0.54 20.00
C ALA A 34 -9.41 0.83 20.45
N ASN A 35 -8.73 1.59 19.58
CA ASN A 35 -8.27 2.94 19.89
C ASN A 35 -9.44 3.89 20.18
N ALA A 36 -10.53 3.82 19.42
CA ALA A 36 -11.74 4.59 19.67
C ALA A 36 -12.37 4.24 21.03
N ALA A 37 -12.44 2.96 21.38
CA ALA A 37 -12.96 2.49 22.66
C ALA A 37 -12.11 2.99 23.84
N ILE A 38 -10.78 2.91 23.76
CA ILE A 38 -9.88 3.41 24.81
C ILE A 38 -10.06 4.92 25.00
N ARG A 39 -10.08 5.69 23.92
CA ARG A 39 -10.27 7.15 23.99
C ARG A 39 -11.63 7.54 24.56
N SER A 40 -12.69 6.83 24.16
CA SER A 40 -14.03 7.04 24.71
C SER A 40 -14.06 6.75 26.21
N TRP A 41 -13.45 5.64 26.66
CA TRP A 41 -13.36 5.28 28.07
C TRP A 41 -12.57 6.32 28.89
N LEU A 42 -11.42 6.77 28.39
CA LEU A 42 -10.59 7.82 29.02
C LEU A 42 -11.32 9.17 29.10
N GLY A 43 -12.15 9.49 28.11
CA GLY A 43 -12.98 10.69 28.12
C GLY A 43 -14.10 10.62 29.15
N ALA A 44 -14.74 9.46 29.29
CA ALA A 44 -15.86 9.22 30.22
C ALA A 44 -15.40 9.01 31.68
N HIS A 45 -14.20 8.49 31.91
CA HIS A 45 -13.69 8.15 33.23
C HIS A 45 -12.43 8.95 33.54
N ARG A 46 -12.57 10.09 34.22
CA ARG A 46 -11.42 10.82 34.75
C ARG A 46 -10.97 10.21 36.08
N PRO A 47 -9.66 10.17 36.38
CA PRO A 47 -9.18 9.70 37.67
C PRO A 47 -9.82 10.54 38.79
N PRO A 48 -10.45 9.91 39.80
CA PRO A 48 -10.97 10.64 40.95
C PRO A 48 -9.85 11.40 41.68
N PRO A 49 -10.15 12.53 42.35
CA PRO A 49 -9.16 13.24 43.16
C PRO A 49 -8.49 12.32 44.16
N GLY A 50 -7.15 12.35 44.22
CA GLY A 50 -6.35 11.53 45.14
C GLY A 50 -6.05 10.10 44.68
N VAL A 51 -6.57 9.65 43.53
CA VAL A 51 -6.26 8.33 42.95
C VAL A 51 -5.09 8.42 41.96
N ALA A 52 -4.18 7.45 42.01
CA ALA A 52 -3.04 7.39 41.10
C ALA A 52 -3.49 7.23 39.63
N ALA A 53 -3.15 8.22 38.80
CA ALA A 53 -3.50 8.25 37.37
C ALA A 53 -2.64 7.33 36.48
N THR A 54 -1.87 6.40 37.06
CA THR A 54 -0.87 5.61 36.33
C THR A 54 -1.51 4.70 35.27
N GLY A 55 -2.62 4.03 35.59
CA GLY A 55 -3.35 3.20 34.63
C GLY A 55 -3.96 4.03 33.49
N TYR A 56 -4.44 5.25 33.78
CA TYR A 56 -4.96 6.18 32.76
C TYR A 56 -3.85 6.61 31.79
N ARG A 57 -2.66 6.92 32.31
CA ARG A 57 -1.49 7.26 31.47
C ARG A 57 -1.03 6.09 30.60
N GLN A 58 -1.04 4.87 31.14
CA GLN A 58 -0.69 3.67 30.36
C GLN A 58 -1.71 3.41 29.24
N ALA A 59 -3.01 3.55 29.53
CA ALA A 59 -4.05 3.42 28.51
C ALA A 59 -3.92 4.48 27.40
N ASP A 60 -3.57 5.72 27.77
CA ASP A 60 -3.31 6.79 26.80
C ASP A 60 -2.06 6.49 25.93
N GLN A 61 -1.00 5.96 26.53
CA GLN A 61 0.19 5.50 25.80
C GLN A 61 -0.12 4.37 24.81
N VAL A 62 -0.98 3.41 25.19
CA VAL A 62 -1.42 2.34 24.29
C VAL A 62 -2.25 2.89 23.13
N ALA A 63 -3.16 3.84 23.41
CA ALA A 63 -3.95 4.52 22.37
C ALA A 63 -3.05 5.30 21.40
N GLN A 64 -2.02 5.98 21.92
CA GLN A 64 -1.04 6.69 21.12
C GLN A 64 -0.24 5.71 20.24
N TRP A 65 0.33 4.66 20.83
CA TRP A 65 1.08 3.63 20.08
C TRP A 65 0.21 2.99 18.99
N ALA A 66 -1.03 2.62 19.30
CA ALA A 66 -1.96 2.05 18.33
C ALA A 66 -2.20 3.03 17.16
N SER A 67 -2.40 4.31 17.46
CA SER A 67 -2.56 5.36 16.45
C SER A 67 -1.32 5.53 15.56
N GLU A 68 -0.12 5.39 16.12
CA GLU A 68 1.14 5.47 15.37
C GLU A 68 1.31 4.26 14.43
N GLN A 69 0.93 3.05 14.87
CA GLN A 69 1.01 1.85 14.03
C GLN A 69 -0.02 1.85 12.88
N LEU A 70 -1.21 2.43 13.08
CA LEU A 70 -2.26 2.48 12.06
C LEU A 70 -1.79 3.14 10.75
N GLY A 71 -0.93 4.15 10.83
CA GLY A 71 -0.36 4.81 9.65
C GLY A 71 0.44 3.85 8.78
N MET A 72 1.37 3.10 9.39
CA MET A 72 2.21 2.11 8.71
C MET A 72 1.41 0.90 8.22
N LEU A 73 0.46 0.39 9.01
CA LEU A 73 -0.40 -0.73 8.60
C LEU A 73 -1.27 -0.34 7.40
N SER A 74 -1.80 0.88 7.38
CA SER A 74 -2.58 1.38 6.24
C SER A 74 -1.74 1.47 4.97
N ARG A 75 -0.48 1.95 5.06
CA ARG A 75 0.44 1.96 3.90
C ARG A 75 0.68 0.55 3.37
N ARG A 76 0.95 -0.41 4.25
CA ARG A 76 1.15 -1.83 3.87
C ARG A 76 -0.06 -2.40 3.16
N TYR A 77 -1.26 -2.06 3.63
CA TYR A 77 -2.49 -2.45 2.96
C TYR A 77 -2.61 -1.81 1.57
N SER A 78 -2.44 -0.49 1.48
CA SER A 78 -2.50 0.24 0.21
C SER A 78 -1.53 -0.37 -0.82
N PHE A 79 -0.31 -0.70 -0.40
CA PHE A 79 0.74 -1.26 -1.24
C PHE A 79 0.43 -2.69 -1.69
N ALA A 80 -0.06 -3.54 -0.79
CA ALA A 80 -0.43 -4.92 -1.12
C ALA A 80 -1.61 -5.01 -2.10
N VAL A 81 -2.49 -4.00 -2.14
CA VAL A 81 -3.60 -3.93 -3.09
C VAL A 81 -3.15 -3.52 -4.50
N THR A 82 -2.07 -2.74 -4.61
CA THR A 82 -1.49 -2.35 -5.92
C THR A 82 -0.43 -3.33 -6.42
N HIS A 83 0.18 -4.11 -5.53
CA HIS A 83 1.22 -5.09 -5.86
C HIS A 83 0.81 -6.49 -5.34
N PRO A 84 -0.16 -7.16 -6.00
CA PRO A 84 -0.59 -8.49 -5.57
C PRO A 84 0.55 -9.51 -5.76
N ASP A 85 0.79 -10.34 -4.73
CA ASP A 85 1.75 -11.44 -4.80
C ASP A 85 1.38 -12.39 -5.96
N PRO A 86 2.31 -12.74 -6.87
CA PRO A 86 2.04 -13.66 -7.98
C PRO A 86 1.64 -15.08 -7.52
N GLY A 87 1.98 -15.44 -6.28
CA GLY A 87 1.89 -16.81 -5.75
C GLY A 87 0.57 -17.23 -5.12
N GLY A 88 -0.46 -16.38 -5.08
CA GLY A 88 -1.75 -16.72 -4.48
C GLY A 88 -1.75 -16.68 -2.95
N GLY A 89 -2.82 -16.11 -2.40
CA GLY A 89 -2.93 -15.72 -0.99
C GLY A 89 -2.64 -16.82 0.03
N VAL A 90 -2.14 -16.39 1.19
CA VAL A 90 -1.95 -17.23 2.36
C VAL A 90 -3.32 -17.73 2.81
N THR A 91 -3.55 -19.04 2.80
CA THR A 91 -4.74 -19.63 3.43
C THR A 91 -4.78 -19.21 4.89
N PRO A 92 -5.88 -18.62 5.40
CA PRO A 92 -5.96 -18.19 6.78
C PRO A 92 -5.75 -19.40 7.71
N PRO A 93 -4.99 -19.27 8.80
CA PRO A 93 -4.87 -20.34 9.78
C PRO A 93 -6.26 -20.63 10.39
N PRO A 94 -6.55 -21.91 10.73
CA PRO A 94 -7.83 -22.27 11.36
C PRO A 94 -8.02 -21.47 12.66
N ALA A 95 -9.26 -21.04 12.89
CA ALA A 95 -9.65 -20.26 14.06
C ALA A 95 -9.16 -20.93 15.35
N VAL A 96 -8.54 -20.14 16.23
CA VAL A 96 -8.13 -20.58 17.56
C VAL A 96 -9.40 -20.97 18.33
N PRO A 97 -9.53 -22.20 18.85
CA PRO A 97 -10.68 -22.57 19.68
C PRO A 97 -10.71 -21.71 20.95
N PRO A 98 -11.90 -21.38 21.48
CA PRO A 98 -12.01 -20.56 22.67
C PRO A 98 -11.29 -21.20 23.86
N PRO A 99 -10.78 -20.39 24.82
CA PRO A 99 -10.07 -20.91 25.99
C PRO A 99 -10.99 -21.84 26.79
N SER A 100 -10.61 -23.11 26.84
CA SER A 100 -11.20 -24.12 27.72
C SER A 100 -11.03 -23.69 29.17
N SER A 101 -12.13 -23.52 29.90
CA SER A 101 -12.18 -23.38 31.35
C SER A 101 -11.76 -24.70 32.02
N GLY A 102 -10.46 -24.87 32.22
CA GLY A 102 -9.91 -26.01 32.97
C GLY A 102 -9.92 -25.75 34.47
N ALA A 103 -10.84 -26.41 35.19
CA ALA A 103 -10.76 -26.57 36.64
C ALA A 103 -9.54 -27.43 37.04
N PRO A 104 -8.97 -27.25 38.25
CA PRO A 104 -7.73 -27.89 38.66
C PRO A 104 -7.96 -29.36 39.03
N LYS A 105 -7.13 -30.27 38.50
CA LYS A 105 -7.01 -31.65 39.00
C LYS A 105 -5.64 -31.86 39.66
N THR A 106 -5.71 -32.11 40.95
CA THR A 106 -4.67 -32.61 41.84
C THR A 106 -4.49 -34.14 41.69
N GLY A 107 -3.27 -34.61 41.96
CA GLY A 107 -2.83 -36.01 42.04
C GLY A 107 -1.58 -36.22 41.17
N GLY A 108 -0.38 -36.55 41.64
CA GLY A 108 0.01 -37.33 42.82
C GLY A 108 0.49 -38.70 42.34
N GLY A 109 1.81 -38.95 42.26
CA GLY A 109 2.34 -40.28 41.91
C GLY A 109 3.81 -40.30 41.49
N THR A 110 4.64 -40.78 42.41
CA THR A 110 6.10 -40.98 42.41
C THR A 110 6.62 -42.13 41.56
N GLY A 111 7.88 -42.07 41.11
CA GLY A 111 8.68 -43.25 40.70
C GLY A 111 10.02 -42.88 40.08
N GLY A 112 11.13 -43.23 40.75
CA GLY A 112 12.49 -42.80 40.40
C GLY A 112 13.28 -43.71 39.47
N GLY A 113 14.41 -43.18 38.99
CA GLY A 113 15.46 -43.90 38.26
C GLY A 113 16.57 -42.95 37.83
N ALA A 114 17.79 -43.15 38.35
CA ALA A 114 18.98 -42.32 38.13
C ALA A 114 19.78 -42.76 36.86
N PRO A 115 20.90 -42.12 36.45
CA PRO A 115 21.01 -41.52 35.13
C PRO A 115 21.95 -42.26 34.17
N HIS A 116 21.57 -42.38 32.90
CA HIS A 116 22.51 -42.73 31.82
C HIS A 116 22.96 -41.48 31.05
N ARG A 117 24.26 -41.16 31.14
CA ARG A 117 24.93 -40.15 30.32
C ARG A 117 25.09 -40.65 28.89
N THR A 118 24.36 -40.07 27.95
CA THR A 118 24.71 -40.08 26.52
C THR A 118 25.49 -38.81 26.17
N PRO A 119 26.58 -38.88 25.38
CA PRO A 119 27.30 -37.70 24.94
C PRO A 119 26.45 -36.85 24.00
N ALA A 120 26.45 -35.54 24.23
CA ALA A 120 25.69 -34.58 23.43
C ALA A 120 26.11 -34.62 21.95
N PRO A 121 25.17 -34.64 20.99
CA PRO A 121 25.50 -34.43 19.59
C PRO A 121 26.04 -33.01 19.39
N ARG A 122 27.21 -32.90 18.75
CA ARG A 122 27.81 -31.62 18.36
C ARG A 122 26.80 -30.80 17.55
N PRO A 123 26.67 -29.48 17.78
CA PRO A 123 25.82 -28.65 16.94
C PRO A 123 26.35 -28.68 15.50
N PRO A 124 25.48 -28.84 14.48
CA PRO A 124 25.91 -28.74 13.09
C PRO A 124 26.49 -27.34 12.86
N LYS A 125 27.64 -27.30 12.17
CA LYS A 125 28.26 -26.06 11.69
C LYS A 125 27.18 -25.22 11.02
N ARG A 126 26.97 -23.99 11.49
CA ARG A 126 26.12 -22.98 10.83
C ARG A 126 26.63 -22.82 9.39
N ALA A 127 25.94 -23.45 8.44
CA ALA A 127 25.97 -23.01 7.07
C ALA A 127 25.56 -21.53 7.05
N ALA A 128 26.28 -20.73 6.27
CA ALA A 128 25.99 -19.32 6.08
C ALA A 128 24.48 -19.13 5.84
N ALA A 129 23.88 -18.22 6.59
CA ALA A 129 22.48 -17.90 6.43
C ALA A 129 22.26 -17.44 4.97
N PRO A 130 21.30 -18.02 4.23
CA PRO A 130 20.90 -17.46 2.95
C PRO A 130 20.46 -16.00 3.15
N PRO A 131 20.61 -15.14 2.12
CA PRO A 131 20.27 -13.73 2.23
C PRO A 131 18.84 -13.56 2.73
N HIS A 132 18.67 -12.64 3.67
CA HIS A 132 17.42 -12.34 4.35
C HIS A 132 16.24 -12.28 3.36
N ARG A 133 15.19 -13.05 3.64
CA ARG A 133 13.88 -12.83 2.99
C ARG A 133 13.47 -11.40 3.31
N ARG A 134 13.36 -10.55 2.29
CA ARG A 134 12.91 -9.16 2.45
C ARG A 134 11.44 -9.20 2.86
N GLY A 135 11.15 -8.95 4.13
CA GLY A 135 9.79 -8.63 4.53
C GLY A 135 9.40 -7.29 3.90
N ALA A 136 8.10 -7.03 3.74
CA ALA A 136 7.52 -5.82 3.17
C ALA A 136 7.80 -4.50 3.96
N GLY A 137 8.88 -4.44 4.75
CA GLY A 137 9.29 -3.27 5.53
C GLY A 137 10.09 -2.25 4.72
N ASP A 138 10.91 -2.70 3.78
CA ASP A 138 11.85 -1.83 3.04
C ASP A 138 11.26 -1.22 1.76
N ASP A 139 10.02 -1.56 1.44
CA ASP A 139 9.50 -1.49 0.07
C ASP A 139 8.10 -0.85 0.04
N LEU A 140 7.88 0.16 0.89
CA LEU A 140 6.60 0.88 1.13
C LEU A 140 6.60 2.33 0.60
N GLY A 141 7.50 2.62 -0.35
CA GLY A 141 7.72 3.96 -0.90
C GLY A 141 8.56 4.86 0.00
N ASN A 142 8.77 6.12 -0.41
CA ASN A 142 9.68 7.06 0.27
C ASN A 142 9.08 7.77 1.49
N PHE A 143 7.85 7.44 1.88
CA PHE A 143 7.14 8.16 2.93
C PHE A 143 6.86 7.27 4.15
N PRO A 144 7.10 7.78 5.38
CA PRO A 144 6.91 6.98 6.59
C PRO A 144 5.43 6.74 6.92
N THR A 145 4.52 7.60 6.47
CA THR A 145 3.07 7.51 6.79
C THR A 145 2.22 7.91 5.58
N ARG A 146 0.98 7.41 5.54
CA ARG A 146 -0.02 7.82 4.53
C ARG A 146 -0.24 9.33 4.53
N GLN A 147 -0.25 9.97 5.70
CA GLN A 147 -0.39 11.44 5.78
C GLN A 147 0.81 12.17 5.16
N ALA A 148 2.03 11.66 5.32
CA ALA A 148 3.23 12.26 4.73
C ALA A 148 3.18 12.19 3.19
N ALA A 149 2.86 11.03 2.61
CA ALA A 149 2.67 10.89 1.16
C ALA A 149 1.54 11.79 0.64
N ALA A 150 0.38 11.79 1.31
CA ALA A 150 -0.74 12.64 0.94
C ALA A 150 -0.40 14.14 1.03
N LYS A 151 0.45 14.57 1.96
CA LYS A 151 0.90 15.96 2.07
C LYS A 151 1.83 16.33 0.90
N ALA A 152 2.79 15.47 0.58
CA ALA A 152 3.69 15.67 -0.56
C ALA A 152 2.90 15.73 -1.88
N ALA A 153 2.01 14.77 -2.11
CA ALA A 153 1.15 14.71 -3.28
C ALA A 153 0.27 15.96 -3.46
N ARG A 154 -0.26 16.52 -2.37
CA ARG A 154 -1.03 17.79 -2.43
C ARG A 154 -0.15 18.97 -2.83
N ALA A 155 1.07 19.05 -2.31
CA ALA A 155 2.00 20.12 -2.66
C ALA A 155 2.38 20.04 -4.14
N ASP A 156 2.68 18.84 -4.64
CA ASP A 156 2.99 18.61 -6.04
C ASP A 156 1.78 18.89 -6.94
N ALA A 157 0.57 18.45 -6.56
CA ALA A 157 -0.66 18.76 -7.30
C ALA A 157 -0.91 20.27 -7.42
N LEU A 158 -0.68 21.03 -6.35
CA LEU A 158 -0.79 22.49 -6.35
C LEU A 158 0.26 23.13 -7.27
N ALA A 159 1.50 22.64 -7.23
CA ALA A 159 2.56 23.12 -8.11
C ALA A 159 2.26 22.85 -9.59
N VAL A 160 1.72 21.68 -9.92
CA VAL A 160 1.25 21.34 -11.27
C VAL A 160 0.11 22.25 -11.68
N ALA A 161 -0.91 22.41 -10.83
CA ALA A 161 -2.07 23.26 -11.13
C ALA A 161 -1.65 24.71 -11.39
N ALA A 162 -0.76 25.26 -10.56
CA ALA A 162 -0.21 26.60 -10.75
C ALA A 162 0.59 26.71 -12.05
N ALA A 163 1.45 25.73 -12.36
CA ALA A 163 2.22 25.72 -13.61
C ALA A 163 1.31 25.65 -14.85
N VAL A 164 0.28 24.81 -14.83
CA VAL A 164 -0.70 24.68 -15.92
C VAL A 164 -1.50 25.97 -16.11
N GLN A 165 -1.97 26.58 -15.02
CA GLN A 165 -2.72 27.83 -15.05
C GLN A 165 -1.87 29.00 -15.57
N ASP A 166 -0.61 29.09 -15.15
CA ASP A 166 0.32 30.14 -15.57
C ASP A 166 0.99 29.87 -16.92
N HIS A 167 0.67 28.76 -17.57
CA HIS A 167 1.36 28.27 -18.79
C HIS A 167 2.89 28.17 -18.64
N LYS A 168 3.35 27.85 -17.42
CA LYS A 168 4.77 27.64 -17.09
C LYS A 168 5.10 26.15 -17.12
N PRO A 169 6.39 25.80 -17.31
CA PRO A 169 6.83 24.42 -17.12
C PRO A 169 6.53 23.93 -15.71
N VAL A 170 6.06 22.68 -15.59
CA VAL A 170 5.95 22.00 -14.29
C VAL A 170 7.33 21.91 -13.66
N PRO A 171 7.51 22.31 -12.37
CA PRO A 171 8.81 22.32 -11.72
C PRO A 171 9.52 20.96 -11.77
N GLY A 172 10.84 20.98 -11.94
CA GLY A 172 11.67 19.77 -12.00
C GLY A 172 11.53 18.86 -10.78
N GLU A 173 11.36 19.44 -9.59
CA GLU A 173 11.16 18.66 -8.35
C GLU A 173 9.87 17.84 -8.38
N VAL A 174 8.79 18.32 -9.02
CA VAL A 174 7.56 17.53 -9.17
C VAL A 174 7.83 16.29 -10.01
N TRP A 175 8.57 16.41 -11.11
CA TRP A 175 8.94 15.25 -11.94
C TRP A 175 9.81 14.25 -11.19
N LYS A 176 10.74 14.75 -10.36
CA LYS A 176 11.59 13.93 -9.51
C LYS A 176 10.77 13.18 -8.45
N HIS A 177 9.84 13.87 -7.78
CA HIS A 177 8.94 13.25 -6.80
C HIS A 177 8.03 12.23 -7.48
N LEU A 178 7.41 12.57 -8.61
CA LEU A 178 6.53 11.65 -9.33
C LEU A 178 7.28 10.41 -9.78
N LYS A 179 8.50 10.55 -10.30
CA LYS A 179 9.35 9.41 -10.69
C LYS A 179 9.72 8.52 -9.50
N ALA A 180 10.01 9.13 -8.35
CA ALA A 180 10.42 8.39 -7.16
C ALA A 180 9.24 7.69 -6.45
N ASN A 181 7.99 8.08 -6.75
CA ASN A 181 6.80 7.63 -6.03
C ASN A 181 5.66 7.23 -6.98
N ALA A 182 5.97 6.80 -8.21
CA ALA A 182 4.96 6.41 -9.19
C ALA A 182 4.25 5.09 -8.82
N ASP A 183 4.93 4.25 -8.04
CA ASP A 183 4.46 3.00 -7.46
C ASP A 183 3.82 3.20 -6.06
N ASP A 184 3.89 4.40 -5.49
CA ASP A 184 3.35 4.68 -4.17
C ASP A 184 1.83 4.96 -4.23
N PRO A 185 0.98 4.06 -3.69
CA PRO A 185 -0.46 4.20 -3.79
C PRO A 185 -1.02 5.41 -3.05
N ASP A 186 -0.45 5.77 -1.90
CA ASP A 186 -0.96 6.86 -1.08
C ASP A 186 -0.58 8.23 -1.67
N TYR A 187 0.61 8.31 -2.30
CA TYR A 187 1.04 9.50 -3.02
C TYR A 187 0.21 9.68 -4.30
N THR A 188 0.14 8.65 -5.14
CA THR A 188 -0.52 8.73 -6.46
C THR A 188 -2.03 8.91 -6.34
N GLU A 189 -2.71 8.20 -5.44
CA GLU A 189 -4.14 8.41 -5.15
C GLU A 189 -4.40 9.90 -4.87
N LYS A 190 -3.64 10.48 -3.94
CA LYS A 190 -3.89 11.86 -3.51
C LYS A 190 -3.49 12.89 -4.55
N LEU A 191 -2.46 12.63 -5.35
CA LEU A 191 -2.03 13.48 -6.44
C LEU A 191 -3.17 13.60 -7.47
N TYR A 192 -3.68 12.48 -7.98
CA TYR A 192 -4.73 12.48 -9.00
C TYR A 192 -6.11 12.89 -8.47
N GLU A 193 -6.42 12.62 -7.19
CA GLU A 193 -7.60 13.17 -6.54
C GLU A 193 -7.59 14.70 -6.55
N ARG A 194 -6.42 15.32 -6.32
CA ARG A 194 -6.28 16.78 -6.29
C ARG A 194 -6.16 17.43 -7.65
N LEU A 195 -5.44 16.81 -8.58
CA LEU A 195 -5.37 17.28 -9.96
C LEU A 195 -6.73 17.19 -10.66
N GLY A 196 -7.48 16.12 -10.38
CA GLY A 196 -8.66 15.79 -11.16
C GLY A 196 -8.34 15.59 -12.65
N PRO A 197 -9.39 15.50 -13.50
CA PRO A 197 -9.21 15.27 -14.92
C PRO A 197 -8.43 16.38 -15.65
N ALA A 198 -8.70 17.65 -15.33
CA ALA A 198 -8.06 18.79 -15.98
C ALA A 198 -6.58 18.91 -15.61
N GLY A 199 -6.25 18.79 -14.31
CA GLY A 199 -4.86 18.83 -13.86
C GLY A 199 -4.05 17.65 -14.39
N ALA A 200 -4.65 16.46 -14.49
CA ALA A 200 -3.99 15.28 -15.08
C ALA A 200 -3.71 15.47 -16.59
N ALA A 201 -4.64 16.04 -17.34
CA ALA A 201 -4.43 16.38 -18.75
C ALA A 201 -3.36 17.47 -18.92
N GLY A 202 -3.33 18.46 -18.02
CA GLY A 202 -2.29 19.49 -17.96
C GLY A 202 -0.90 18.90 -17.67
N LEU A 203 -0.81 17.97 -16.72
CA LEU A 203 0.43 17.23 -16.43
C LEU A 203 0.91 16.45 -17.65
N LEU A 204 0.00 15.80 -18.38
CA LEU A 204 0.33 15.10 -19.61
C LEU A 204 0.87 16.04 -20.69
N LYS A 205 0.25 17.20 -20.87
CA LYS A 205 0.74 18.25 -21.78
C LYS A 205 2.13 18.72 -21.39
N ALA A 206 2.39 18.92 -20.10
CA ALA A 206 3.68 19.36 -19.58
C ALA A 206 4.80 18.31 -19.73
N ALA A 207 4.47 17.05 -20.02
CA ALA A 207 5.47 16.06 -20.40
C ALA A 207 6.08 16.35 -21.78
N HIS A 208 5.43 17.15 -22.64
CA HIS A 208 5.93 17.54 -23.97
C HIS A 208 6.43 16.37 -24.84
N GLY A 209 5.82 15.19 -24.71
CA GLY A 209 6.21 13.99 -25.45
C GLY A 209 7.45 13.26 -24.91
N ASP A 210 8.06 13.73 -23.81
CA ASP A 210 9.14 13.05 -23.12
C ASP A 210 8.68 11.67 -22.65
N GLN A 211 9.21 10.62 -23.29
CA GLN A 211 8.81 9.24 -23.03
C GLN A 211 9.07 8.79 -21.59
N ALA A 212 10.12 9.31 -20.94
CA ALA A 212 10.41 8.96 -19.56
C ALA A 212 9.35 9.56 -18.61
N ARG A 213 8.94 10.82 -18.85
CA ARG A 213 7.86 11.45 -18.09
C ARG A 213 6.51 10.79 -18.35
N LEU A 214 6.22 10.45 -19.60
CA LEU A 214 4.99 9.75 -19.97
C LEU A 214 4.89 8.38 -19.30
N LYS A 215 5.99 7.62 -19.25
CA LYS A 215 6.01 6.32 -18.57
C LYS A 215 5.75 6.46 -17.07
N VAL A 216 6.32 7.48 -16.44
CA VAL A 216 6.07 7.80 -15.03
C VAL A 216 4.60 8.19 -14.78
N ILE A 217 3.97 8.93 -15.69
CA ILE A 217 2.53 9.25 -15.61
C ILE A 217 1.67 7.99 -15.80
N GLU A 218 2.05 7.13 -16.74
CA GLU A 218 1.38 5.85 -16.99
C GLU A 218 1.39 4.94 -15.76
N GLU A 219 2.57 4.74 -15.16
CA GLU A 219 2.74 3.94 -13.94
C GLU A 219 1.94 4.52 -12.77
N SER A 220 2.06 5.83 -12.52
CA SER A 220 1.35 6.49 -11.42
C SER A 220 -0.16 6.53 -11.58
N LEU A 221 -0.68 6.64 -12.81
CA LEU A 221 -2.12 6.47 -13.08
C LEU A 221 -2.57 5.03 -12.81
N GLY A 222 -1.78 4.04 -13.23
CA GLY A 222 -2.01 2.63 -12.94
C GLY A 222 -2.17 2.40 -11.44
N THR A 223 -1.16 2.79 -10.66
CA THR A 223 -1.17 2.70 -9.19
C THR A 223 -2.37 3.42 -8.58
N ALA A 224 -2.64 4.67 -8.96
CA ALA A 224 -3.75 5.45 -8.41
C ALA A 224 -5.12 4.82 -8.68
N SER A 225 -5.29 4.15 -9.82
CA SER A 225 -6.58 3.59 -10.26
C SER A 225 -7.11 2.47 -9.36
N HIS A 226 -6.30 1.92 -8.46
CA HIS A 226 -6.70 0.91 -7.48
C HIS A 226 -7.46 1.51 -6.29
N HIS A 227 -7.21 2.79 -5.97
CA HIS A 227 -7.81 3.47 -4.82
C HIS A 227 -8.71 4.64 -5.25
N LEU A 228 -8.34 5.36 -6.31
CA LEU A 228 -9.16 6.42 -6.90
C LEU A 228 -10.18 5.84 -7.89
N ALA A 229 -11.43 6.26 -7.76
CA ALA A 229 -12.49 5.91 -8.70
C ALA A 229 -12.32 6.67 -10.03
N MET A 230 -11.48 6.13 -10.93
CA MET A 230 -11.35 6.57 -12.32
C MET A 230 -12.47 5.95 -13.18
N ASP A 231 -13.71 6.30 -12.86
CA ASP A 231 -14.89 5.78 -13.55
C ASP A 231 -15.06 6.39 -14.97
N ALA A 232 -16.09 5.93 -15.69
CA ALA A 232 -16.35 6.41 -17.04
C ALA A 232 -16.65 7.93 -17.10
N LYS A 233 -17.09 8.57 -16.01
CA LYS A 233 -17.30 10.01 -15.97
C LYS A 233 -15.94 10.73 -15.86
N TRP A 234 -15.09 10.28 -14.93
CA TRP A 234 -13.75 10.85 -14.75
C TRP A 234 -12.91 10.70 -16.02
N LEU A 235 -12.90 9.51 -16.62
CA LEU A 235 -12.11 9.22 -17.82
C LEU A 235 -12.59 10.02 -19.05
N ARG A 236 -13.90 10.21 -19.23
CA ARG A 236 -14.43 11.09 -20.31
C ARG A 236 -14.03 12.54 -20.10
N ALA A 237 -14.11 13.03 -18.87
CA ALA A 237 -13.65 14.38 -18.55
C ALA A 237 -12.15 14.51 -18.84
N PHE A 238 -11.33 13.54 -18.45
CA PHE A 238 -9.89 13.56 -18.68
C PHE A 238 -9.56 13.60 -20.17
N LEU A 239 -10.22 12.77 -20.98
CA LEU A 239 -10.05 12.76 -22.43
C LEU A 239 -10.51 14.05 -23.10
N ALA A 240 -11.59 14.67 -22.59
CA ALA A 240 -12.07 15.95 -23.10
C ALA A 240 -11.08 17.09 -22.79
N GLU A 241 -10.49 17.10 -21.59
CA GLU A 241 -9.45 18.07 -21.24
C GLU A 241 -8.15 17.82 -22.02
N ALA A 242 -7.77 16.56 -22.23
CA ALA A 242 -6.63 16.19 -23.08
C ALA A 242 -6.83 16.63 -24.53
N ASP A 243 -8.06 16.56 -25.04
CA ASP A 243 -8.43 17.07 -26.37
C ASP A 243 -8.27 18.58 -26.47
N ARG A 244 -8.83 19.34 -25.51
CA ARG A 244 -8.63 20.80 -25.42
C ARG A 244 -7.15 21.18 -25.30
N ALA A 245 -6.36 20.35 -24.63
CA ALA A 245 -4.93 20.53 -24.46
C ALA A 245 -4.09 20.12 -25.69
N GLY A 246 -4.70 19.48 -26.70
CA GLY A 246 -4.03 19.00 -27.91
C GLY A 246 -3.22 17.71 -27.73
N VAL A 247 -3.45 16.96 -26.64
CA VAL A 247 -2.67 15.76 -26.26
C VAL A 247 -3.53 14.50 -26.16
N ARG A 248 -4.70 14.49 -26.80
CA ARG A 248 -5.62 13.34 -26.77
C ARG A 248 -4.99 12.01 -27.23
N PRO A 249 -4.17 11.93 -28.30
CA PRO A 249 -3.55 10.66 -28.69
C PRO A 249 -2.63 10.10 -27.60
N VAL A 250 -1.86 10.97 -26.95
CA VAL A 250 -0.98 10.61 -25.84
C VAL A 250 -1.80 10.15 -24.63
N ALA A 251 -2.92 10.82 -24.35
CA ALA A 251 -3.81 10.44 -23.25
C ALA A 251 -4.42 9.04 -23.46
N VAL A 252 -4.81 8.72 -24.69
CA VAL A 252 -5.29 7.37 -25.04
C VAL A 252 -4.18 6.35 -24.83
N GLN A 253 -2.97 6.61 -25.34
CA GLN A 253 -1.82 5.71 -25.19
C GLN A 253 -1.56 5.40 -23.71
N VAL A 254 -1.48 6.43 -22.86
CA VAL A 254 -1.22 6.30 -21.41
C VAL A 254 -2.32 5.51 -20.72
N LEU A 255 -3.60 5.79 -21.02
CA LEU A 255 -4.72 5.03 -20.43
C LEU A 255 -4.73 3.55 -20.84
N THR A 256 -4.27 3.24 -22.06
CA THR A 256 -4.22 1.86 -22.57
C THR A 256 -2.95 1.11 -22.17
N GLY A 257 -1.86 1.84 -21.85
CA GLY A 257 -0.58 1.26 -21.43
C GLY A 257 -0.47 1.01 -19.93
N ALA A 258 -1.18 1.79 -19.11
CA ALA A 258 -1.14 1.68 -17.66
C ALA A 258 -1.75 0.36 -17.15
N ASP A 259 -1.11 -0.24 -16.15
CA ASP A 259 -1.70 -1.37 -15.41
C ASP A 259 -2.77 -0.87 -14.46
N MET A 260 -3.94 -0.64 -15.03
CA MET A 260 -5.11 -0.09 -14.33
C MET A 260 -5.82 -1.18 -13.54
N SER A 261 -6.52 -0.80 -12.47
CA SER A 261 -7.40 -1.70 -11.74
C SER A 261 -8.46 -2.31 -12.66
N ALA A 262 -8.97 -3.50 -12.31
CA ALA A 262 -9.97 -4.19 -13.14
C ALA A 262 -11.20 -3.32 -13.44
N ARG A 263 -11.66 -2.53 -12.47
CA ARG A 263 -12.78 -1.60 -12.62
C ARG A 263 -12.46 -0.50 -13.63
N THR A 264 -11.28 0.12 -13.52
CA THR A 264 -10.85 1.19 -14.42
C THR A 264 -10.62 0.66 -15.83
N ARG A 265 -10.04 -0.53 -16.00
CA ARG A 265 -9.92 -1.20 -17.31
C ARG A 265 -11.26 -1.42 -17.98
N GLN A 266 -12.27 -1.89 -17.24
CA GLN A 266 -13.63 -2.04 -17.77
C GLN A 266 -14.22 -0.69 -18.20
N ALA A 267 -14.01 0.36 -17.42
CA ALA A 267 -14.44 1.71 -17.78
C ALA A 267 -13.75 2.21 -19.05
N VAL A 268 -12.43 2.04 -19.19
CA VAL A 268 -11.66 2.38 -20.39
C VAL A 268 -12.17 1.60 -21.62
N ALA A 269 -12.40 0.29 -21.49
CA ALA A 269 -12.96 -0.53 -22.57
C ALA A 269 -14.34 -0.03 -23.02
N GLY A 270 -15.18 0.39 -22.07
CA GLY A 270 -16.49 0.98 -22.34
C GLY A 270 -16.45 2.31 -23.11
N LEU A 271 -15.32 3.02 -23.12
CA LEU A 271 -15.15 4.26 -23.88
C LEU A 271 -14.82 4.03 -25.36
N ARG A 272 -14.56 2.79 -25.79
CA ARG A 272 -14.25 2.42 -27.19
C ARG A 272 -13.16 3.30 -27.80
N LEU A 273 -12.08 3.54 -27.04
CA LEU A 273 -10.96 4.34 -27.50
C LEU A 273 -10.27 3.63 -28.67
N LYS A 274 -10.30 4.24 -29.87
CA LYS A 274 -9.46 3.80 -30.98
C LYS A 274 -8.06 4.37 -30.77
N ALA A 275 -7.06 3.49 -30.62
CA ALA A 275 -5.67 3.88 -30.79
C ALA A 275 -5.49 4.36 -32.25
N ALA A 276 -4.95 5.56 -32.44
CA ALA A 276 -4.55 5.99 -33.77
C ALA A 276 -3.40 5.06 -34.21
N ALA A 277 -3.54 4.40 -35.36
CA ALA A 277 -2.47 3.62 -35.94
C ALA A 277 -1.23 4.51 -36.13
N PRO A 278 0.00 4.00 -35.93
CA PRO A 278 1.19 4.74 -36.28
C PRO A 278 1.09 5.05 -37.78
N SER A 279 1.01 6.34 -38.11
CA SER A 279 1.10 6.83 -39.48
C SER A 279 2.44 6.34 -40.03
N GLY A 280 2.37 5.31 -40.88
CA GLY A 280 3.50 4.77 -41.59
C GLY A 280 4.22 5.90 -42.30
N ARG A 281 5.52 6.05 -42.01
CA ARG A 281 6.46 6.57 -42.98
C ARG A 281 6.44 5.60 -44.17
N GLU A 282 5.83 6.03 -45.26
CA GLU A 282 6.33 5.67 -46.58
C GLU A 282 7.04 6.93 -47.11
N GLU A 283 8.35 6.93 -46.92
CA GLU A 283 9.29 7.61 -47.80
C GLU A 283 9.43 6.76 -49.07
N GLY A 284 9.41 7.41 -50.24
CA GLY A 284 9.73 6.80 -51.53
C GLY A 284 8.97 7.41 -52.69
#